data_AF-A0A372R636-F1
#
_entry.id   AF-A0A372R636-F1
#
_cell.length_a   1.000
_cell.length_b   1.000
_cell.length_c   1.000
_cell.angle_alpha   90.00
_cell.angle_beta   90.00
_cell.angle_gamma   90.00
#
_symmetry.space_group_name_H-M   'P 1'
#
loop_
_entity.id
_entity.type
_entity.pdbx_description
1 polymer ?
#
loop_
_entity_poly.entity_id
_entity_poly.type
_entity_poly.pdbx_seq_one_letter_code
_entity_poly.pdbx_strand_id
1 'polypeptide(L)' 'MNLALAICNDQRPQIPEYTPEPYAELMKRCWNPVPTNRPSAKALSDEFRNLYYFFHS' A
#
# COMPACT_ATOMS: atom_id res chain seq x y z
N MET A 1 -19.27 -6.09 14.99
CA MET A 1 -18.37 -6.83 14.08
C MET A 1 -18.51 -6.25 12.68
N ASN A 2 -18.06 -5.00 12.49
CA ASN A 2 -18.35 -4.27 11.24
C ASN A 2 -17.10 -4.15 10.36
N LEU A 3 -15.90 -4.20 10.95
CA LEU A 3 -14.64 -4.05 10.25
C LEU A 3 -14.34 -5.20 9.28
N ALA A 4 -14.56 -6.45 9.70
CA ALA A 4 -14.35 -7.61 8.82
C ALA A 4 -15.28 -7.57 7.59
N LEU A 5 -16.56 -7.23 7.79
CA LEU A 5 -17.53 -7.07 6.71
C LEU A 5 -17.16 -5.92 5.76
N ALA A 6 -16.72 -4.77 6.31
CA ALA A 6 -16.22 -3.65 5.53
C ALA A 6 -15.07 -4.06 4.60
N ILE A 7 -14.08 -4.80 5.13
CA ILE A 7 -12.92 -5.27 4.37
C ILE A 7 -13.34 -6.26 3.27
N CYS A 8 -14.26 -7.19 3.57
CA CYS A 8 -14.82 -8.12 2.58
C CYS A 8 -15.61 -7.41 1.47
N ASN A 9 -16.20 -6.25 1.76
CA ASN A 9 -16.87 -5.38 0.78
C ASN A 9 -15.91 -4.40 0.10
N ASP A 10 -14.62 -4.75 0.04
CA ASP A 10 -13.55 -3.95 -0.56
C ASP A 10 -13.35 -2.53 -0.01
N GLN A 11 -13.88 -2.23 1.18
CA GLN A 11 -13.55 -0.97 1.85
C GLN A 11 -12.07 -0.99 2.26
N ARG A 12 -11.37 0.10 1.93
CA ARG A 12 -9.96 0.34 2.29
C ARG A 12 -9.85 1.69 3.00
N PRO A 13 -8.82 1.88 3.85
CA PRO A 13 -8.53 3.19 4.43
C PRO A 13 -8.42 4.26 3.35
N GLN A 14 -8.92 5.46 3.64
CA GLN A 14 -8.68 6.62 2.80
C GLN A 14 -7.18 6.96 2.83
N ILE A 15 -6.62 7.24 1.67
CA ILE A 15 -5.25 7.74 1.55
C ILE A 15 -5.31 9.25 1.78
N PRO A 16 -4.58 9.81 2.78
CA PRO A 16 -4.56 11.24 3.00
C PRO A 16 -4.02 12.00 1.78
N GLU A 17 -4.57 13.17 1.48
CA GLU A 17 -4.18 13.98 0.31
C GLU A 17 -2.70 14.40 0.34
N TYR A 18 -2.11 14.56 1.52
CA TYR A 18 -0.69 14.87 1.69
C TYR A 18 0.25 13.68 1.44
N THR A 19 -0.29 12.49 1.15
CA THR A 19 0.52 11.30 0.89
C THR A 19 1.22 11.45 -0.46
N PRO A 20 2.57 11.36 -0.53
CA PRO A 20 3.24 11.35 -1.83
C PRO A 20 2.76 10.17 -2.68
N GLU A 21 2.55 10.43 -3.97
CA GLU A 21 2.02 9.45 -4.94
C GLU A 21 2.67 8.05 -4.85
N PRO A 22 4.01 7.91 -4.71
CA PRO A 22 4.60 6.58 -4.65
C PRO A 22 4.16 5.74 -3.43
N TYR A 23 3.91 6.40 -2.29
CA TYR A 23 3.37 5.71 -1.11
C TYR A 23 1.89 5.36 -1.29
N ALA A 24 1.12 6.21 -1.97
CA ALA A 24 -0.28 5.95 -2.28
C ALA A 24 -0.44 4.70 -3.16
N GLU A 25 0.38 4.58 -4.20
CA GLU A 25 0.40 3.40 -5.08
C GLU A 25 0.89 2.14 -4.35
N LEU A 26 1.87 2.27 -3.45
CA LEU A 26 2.32 1.14 -2.64
C LEU A 26 1.22 0.62 -1.71
N MET A 27 0.48 1.52 -1.03
CA MET A 27 -0.67 1.14 -0.20
C MET A 27 -1.73 0.40 -1.03
N LYS A 28 -2.04 0.89 -2.24
CA LYS A 28 -2.95 0.21 -3.19
C LYS A 28 -2.53 -1.21 -3.53
N ARG A 29 -1.24 -1.43 -3.78
CA ARG A 29 -0.68 -2.76 -4.05
C ARG A 29 -0.74 -3.69 -2.83
N CYS A 30 -0.48 -3.17 -1.63
CA CYS A 30 -0.49 -3.95 -0.39
C CYS A 30 -1.85 -4.57 -0.09
N TRP A 31 -2.95 -3.87 -0.39
CA TRP A 31 -4.31 -4.33 -0.13
C TRP A 31 -5.06 -4.77 -1.39
N ASN A 32 -4.33 -5.23 -2.41
CA ASN A 32 -4.91 -5.77 -3.63
C ASN A 32 -5.87 -6.94 -3.30
N PRO A 33 -7.07 -6.99 -3.91
CA PRO A 33 -8.05 -8.05 -3.67
C PRO A 33 -7.51 -9.43 -4.06
N VAL A 34 -6.65 -9.52 -5.08
CA VAL A 34 -5.99 -10.75 -5.50
C VAL A 34 -4.72 -10.95 -4.66
N PRO A 35 -4.63 -11.97 -3.79
CA PRO A 35 -3.50 -12.13 -2.86
C PRO A 35 -2.13 -12.24 -3.54
N THR A 36 -2.07 -12.87 -4.72
CA THR A 36 -0.82 -13.05 -5.48
C THR A 36 -0.25 -11.75 -6.06
N ASN A 37 -1.07 -10.69 -6.16
CA ASN A 37 -0.63 -9.37 -6.63
C ASN A 37 -0.05 -8.50 -5.51
N ARG A 38 -0.16 -8.94 -4.25
CA ARG A 38 0.38 -8.21 -3.11
C ARG A 38 1.91 -8.34 -3.09
N PRO A 39 2.65 -7.27 -2.78
CA PRO A 39 4.09 -7.35 -2.66
C PRO A 39 4.48 -8.22 -1.46
N SER A 40 5.58 -8.96 -1.60
CA SER A 40 6.19 -9.65 -0.47
C SER A 40 6.85 -8.63 0.48
N ALA A 41 7.13 -9.05 1.71
CA ALA A 41 7.89 -8.21 2.65
C ALA A 41 9.26 -7.81 2.10
N LYS A 42 9.92 -8.69 1.32
CA LYS A 42 11.19 -8.37 0.65
C LYS A 42 11.03 -7.28 -0.40
N ALA A 43 10.01 -7.41 -1.27
CA ALA A 43 9.72 -6.41 -2.29
C ALA A 43 9.37 -5.05 -1.66
N LEU A 44 8.61 -5.04 -0.56
CA LEU A 44 8.33 -3.82 0.20
C LEU A 44 9.59 -3.17 0.76
N SER A 45 10.51 -3.95 1.34
CA SER A 45 11.78 -3.43 1.85
C SER A 45 12.63 -2.78 0.76
N ASP A 46 12.62 -3.35 -0.44
CA ASP A 46 13.33 -2.79 -1.59
C ASP A 46 12.67 -1.51 -2.11
N GLU A 47 11.34 -1.49 -2.18
CA GLU A 47 10.58 -0.29 -2.56
C GLU A 47 10.84 0.86 -1.58
N PHE A 48 10.77 0.63 -0.27
CA PHE A 48 11.05 1.67 0.73
C PHE A 48 12.48 2.21 0.64
N ARG A 49 13.46 1.34 0.34
CA ARG A 49 14.84 1.77 0.11
C ARG A 49 14.95 2.65 -1.14
N ASN A 50 14.28 2.27 -2.23
CA ASN A 50 14.28 3.06 -3.47
C ASN A 50 13.60 4.42 -3.26
N LEU A 51 12.46 4.44 -2.57
CA LEU A 51 11.76 5.68 -2.22
C LEU A 51 12.63 6.57 -1.33
N TYR A 52 13.33 6.01 -0.34
CA TYR A 52 14.26 6.76 0.48
C TYR A 52 15.31 7.48 -0.38
N TYR A 53 15.95 6.77 -1.31
CA TYR A 53 16.90 7.39 -2.23
C TYR A 53 16.24 8.44 -3.13
N PHE A 54 15.07 8.15 -3.70
CA PHE A 54 14.35 9.09 -4.57
C PHE A 54 14.01 10.41 -3.89
N PHE A 55 13.62 10.39 -2.61
CA PHE A 55 13.24 11.59 -1.86
C PHE A 55 14.43 12.32 -1.20
N HIS A 56 15.59 11.67 -1.07
CA HIS A 56 16.77 12.23 -0.38
C HIS A 56 18.02 12.35 -1.28
N SER A 57 17.86 12.15 -2.59
CA SER A 57 18.86 12.43 -3.63
C SER A 57 18.74 13.83 -4.19
#